data_AF-A0AAU2PF35-F1
#
_entry.id   AF-A0AAU2PF35-F1
#
_cell.length_a   1.000
_cell.length_b   1.000
_cell.length_c   1.000
_cell.angle_alpha   90.00
_cell.angle_beta   90.00
_cell.angle_gamma   90.00
#
_symmetry.space_group_name_H-M   'P 1'
#
loop_
_entity.id
_entity.type
_entity.pdbx_description
1 polymer ?
#
loop_
_entity_poly.entity_id
_entity_poly.type
_entity_poly.pdbx_seq_one_letter_code
_entity_poly.pdbx_strand_id
1 'polypeptide(L)'
;MPGDGASRRPLRERSGPAELKQLAESRPEELYEAAEQLCHRVAGDGSEEPSVARTVGPIAEALADTRSRDCARFAVDIVGQLLPLGPVRRKEGDRLRRSVAAKLVKTQQLRDLEALFEELPGGLADPAVEVRACVLGELAMIGAGYDRPALDAYAETLRELGHPLARLPRTRLDIEHRFGVRVRGLGSIKTADQLRSRFPEIPATENGAAAGRTASETLDGRRARAAAEPFTVSGWAREPEARFFTLPSPLAPDDFTISLIKELPLNCLTGEGTRRGVAVTCRTTPDDVLNELFSAAYNGGVNGQAQGGAYARLYAWNSLYALMGLPVDLPFLEAVLLAADHRWLRFIAFTDWFHHDTSDVAFAVLDPTRTRVTVLAATDGGVE
;
A
#
# COMPACT_ATOMS: atom_id res chain seq x y z
N MET A 1 -28.14 43.70 -37.39
CA MET A 1 -27.97 43.32 -35.97
C MET A 1 -27.74 41.81 -35.90
N PRO A 2 -26.50 41.31 -35.99
CA PRO A 2 -26.22 39.91 -35.68
C PRO A 2 -25.90 39.77 -34.19
N GLY A 3 -26.53 38.80 -33.54
CA GLY A 3 -26.42 38.54 -32.10
C GLY A 3 -25.05 38.02 -31.70
N ASP A 4 -24.46 38.69 -30.72
CA ASP A 4 -23.22 38.31 -30.04
C ASP A 4 -23.57 37.31 -28.93
N GLY A 5 -23.49 36.03 -29.28
CA GLY A 5 -23.80 34.90 -28.41
C GLY A 5 -22.71 33.85 -28.47
N ALA A 6 -21.44 34.28 -28.47
CA ALA A 6 -20.32 33.37 -28.32
C ALA A 6 -20.30 32.84 -26.87
N SER A 7 -21.04 31.75 -26.66
CA SER A 7 -20.87 30.87 -25.50
C SER A 7 -19.39 30.50 -25.41
N ARG A 8 -18.65 31.16 -24.52
CA ARG A 8 -17.30 30.76 -24.12
C ARG A 8 -17.39 29.34 -23.55
N ARG A 9 -17.18 28.34 -24.41
CA ARG A 9 -16.85 27.00 -23.93
C ARG A 9 -15.63 27.16 -23.01
N PRO A 10 -15.66 26.65 -21.77
CA PRO A 10 -14.53 26.82 -20.87
C PRO A 10 -13.32 26.17 -21.53
N LEU A 11 -12.29 26.98 -21.77
CA LEU A 11 -11.05 26.60 -22.46
C LEU A 11 -10.34 25.37 -21.84
N ARG A 12 -10.74 24.98 -20.62
CA ARG A 12 -9.96 24.17 -19.68
C ARG A 12 -10.32 22.68 -19.62
N GLU A 13 -11.40 22.24 -20.27
CA GLU A 13 -11.71 20.79 -20.37
C GLU A 13 -10.72 20.03 -21.28
N ARG A 14 -9.77 20.72 -21.93
CA ARG A 14 -8.74 20.13 -22.80
C ARG A 14 -7.32 20.59 -22.48
N SER A 15 -7.11 21.35 -21.41
CA SER A 15 -5.76 21.82 -21.09
C SER A 15 -4.86 20.64 -20.71
N GLY A 16 -3.77 20.49 -21.43
CA GLY A 16 -2.81 19.41 -21.18
C GLY A 16 -2.03 19.63 -19.88
N PRO A 17 -1.36 18.59 -19.34
CA PRO A 17 -0.60 18.69 -18.09
C PRO A 17 0.44 19.82 -18.06
N ALA A 18 1.07 20.11 -19.21
CA ALA A 18 2.06 21.19 -19.33
C ALA A 18 1.44 22.58 -19.19
N GLU A 19 0.23 22.78 -19.72
CA GLU A 19 -0.49 24.05 -19.64
C GLU A 19 -0.99 24.31 -18.22
N LEU A 20 -1.52 23.27 -17.55
CA LEU A 20 -1.91 23.36 -16.14
C LEU A 20 -0.73 23.70 -15.24
N LYS A 21 0.45 23.12 -15.50
CA LYS A 21 1.67 23.46 -14.78
C LYS A 21 2.08 24.92 -14.98
N GLN A 22 2.09 25.40 -16.22
CA GLN A 22 2.41 26.81 -16.51
C GLN A 22 1.43 27.78 -15.83
N LEU A 23 0.14 27.42 -15.80
CA LEU A 23 -0.87 28.19 -15.08
C LEU A 23 -0.66 28.15 -13.56
N ALA A 24 -0.28 27.01 -12.99
CA ALA A 24 0.02 26.89 -11.57
C ALA A 24 1.24 27.73 -11.16
N GLU A 25 2.23 27.85 -12.06
CA GLU A 25 3.42 28.67 -11.83
C GLU A 25 3.16 30.18 -11.92
N SER A 26 2.20 30.60 -12.76
CA SER A 26 1.99 32.02 -13.07
C SER A 26 0.75 32.63 -12.42
N ARG A 27 -0.32 31.85 -12.24
CA ARG A 27 -1.68 32.30 -11.84
C ARG A 27 -2.40 31.20 -11.02
N PRO A 28 -1.84 30.78 -9.87
CA PRO A 28 -2.39 29.67 -9.08
C PRO A 28 -3.81 29.93 -8.54
N GLU A 29 -4.15 31.19 -8.22
CA GLU A 29 -5.48 31.58 -7.74
C GLU A 29 -6.55 31.26 -8.79
N GLU A 30 -6.27 31.49 -10.07
CA GLU A 30 -7.23 31.23 -11.13
C GLU A 30 -7.46 29.74 -11.40
N LEU A 31 -6.47 28.90 -11.09
CA LEU A 31 -6.65 27.46 -11.10
C LEU A 31 -7.53 27.02 -9.94
N TYR A 32 -7.30 27.60 -8.76
CA TYR A 32 -8.11 27.35 -7.58
C TYR A 32 -9.57 27.77 -7.77
N GLU A 33 -9.83 29.01 -8.20
CA GLU A 33 -11.17 29.52 -8.52
C GLU A 33 -11.87 28.66 -9.59
N ALA A 34 -11.14 28.15 -10.57
CA ALA A 34 -11.71 27.25 -11.57
C ALA A 34 -12.08 25.89 -10.99
N ALA A 35 -11.30 25.37 -10.04
CA ALA A 35 -11.67 24.15 -9.32
C ALA A 35 -12.95 24.36 -8.49
N GLU A 36 -13.10 25.49 -7.79
CA GLU A 36 -14.32 25.85 -7.07
C GLU A 36 -15.55 25.91 -8.01
N GLN A 37 -15.41 26.61 -9.13
CA GLN A 37 -16.48 26.71 -10.13
C GLN A 37 -16.86 25.36 -10.75
N LEU A 38 -15.90 24.45 -10.91
CA LEU A 38 -16.17 23.08 -11.39
C LEU A 38 -16.92 22.27 -10.33
N CYS A 39 -16.50 22.34 -9.06
CA CYS A 39 -17.17 21.66 -7.96
C CYS A 39 -18.62 22.14 -7.75
N HIS A 40 -18.85 23.46 -7.85
CA HIS A 40 -20.21 24.01 -7.73
C HIS A 40 -21.15 23.61 -8.85
N ARG A 41 -20.66 23.49 -10.10
CA ARG A 41 -21.49 23.08 -11.24
C ARG A 41 -22.00 21.64 -11.10
N VAL A 42 -21.10 20.73 -10.73
CA VAL A 42 -21.44 19.29 -10.59
C VAL A 42 -22.32 19.00 -9.37
N ALA A 43 -22.35 19.90 -8.37
CA ALA A 43 -23.27 19.79 -7.24
C ALA A 43 -24.72 20.17 -7.61
N GLY A 44 -24.93 20.95 -8.67
CA GLY A 44 -26.23 21.44 -9.11
C GLY A 44 -26.94 20.56 -10.14
N ASP A 45 -26.19 19.78 -10.92
CA ASP A 45 -26.74 18.95 -12.01
C ASP A 45 -26.93 17.50 -11.53
N GLY A 46 -28.17 17.08 -11.32
CA GLY A 46 -28.53 15.74 -10.83
C GLY A 46 -28.32 14.60 -11.84
N SER A 47 -27.44 14.76 -12.83
CA SER A 47 -27.20 13.79 -13.90
C SER A 47 -25.92 12.96 -13.69
N GLU A 48 -25.74 11.91 -14.49
CA GLU A 48 -24.58 10.99 -14.51
C GLU A 48 -23.27 11.68 -14.98
N GLU A 49 -22.95 12.85 -14.43
CA GLU A 49 -21.76 13.60 -14.79
C GLU A 49 -20.47 12.88 -14.35
N PRO A 50 -19.35 13.08 -15.09
CA PRO A 50 -18.05 12.58 -14.67
C PRO A 50 -17.75 13.02 -13.25
N SER A 51 -17.25 12.06 -12.44
CA SER A 51 -16.89 12.30 -11.04
C SER A 51 -16.08 13.59 -10.89
N VAL A 52 -16.51 14.48 -9.98
CA VAL A 52 -15.83 15.74 -9.64
C VAL A 52 -14.32 15.53 -9.48
N ALA A 53 -13.92 14.42 -8.84
CA ALA A 53 -12.53 14.07 -8.63
C ALA A 53 -11.73 13.90 -9.93
N ARG A 54 -12.33 13.40 -11.01
CA ARG A 54 -11.67 13.30 -12.33
C ARG A 54 -11.50 14.67 -12.99
N THR A 55 -12.44 15.57 -12.77
CA THR A 55 -12.44 16.90 -13.38
C THR A 55 -11.48 17.85 -12.67
N VAL A 56 -11.46 17.87 -11.35
CA VAL A 56 -10.59 18.76 -10.56
C VAL A 56 -9.24 18.13 -10.18
N GLY A 57 -9.12 16.81 -10.30
CA GLY A 57 -7.90 16.07 -9.99
C GLY A 57 -6.65 16.58 -10.71
N PRO A 58 -6.67 16.78 -12.04
CA PRO A 58 -5.54 17.34 -12.76
C PRO A 58 -5.12 18.73 -12.26
N ILE A 59 -6.07 19.55 -11.81
CA ILE A 59 -5.80 20.88 -11.25
C ILE A 59 -5.09 20.74 -9.88
N ALA A 60 -5.67 19.94 -8.97
CA ALA A 60 -5.09 19.71 -7.65
C ALA A 60 -3.68 19.10 -7.74
N GLU A 61 -3.47 18.15 -8.66
CA GLU A 61 -2.17 17.54 -8.89
C GLU A 61 -1.15 18.50 -9.51
N ALA A 62 -1.57 19.40 -10.42
CA ALA A 62 -0.69 20.42 -10.99
C ALA A 62 -0.26 21.46 -9.94
N LEU A 63 -1.18 21.89 -9.08
CA LEU A 63 -0.89 22.75 -7.94
C LEU A 63 0.08 22.05 -6.95
N ALA A 64 -0.19 20.79 -6.59
CA ALA A 64 0.69 20.02 -5.71
C ALA A 64 2.11 19.86 -6.27
N ASP A 65 2.23 19.73 -7.59
CA ASP A 65 3.50 19.57 -8.32
C ASP A 65 4.18 20.91 -8.69
N THR A 66 3.67 22.02 -8.16
CA THR A 66 4.22 23.37 -8.36
C THR A 66 4.72 23.92 -7.04
N ARG A 67 6.01 24.24 -6.96
CA ARG A 67 6.66 24.68 -5.71
C ARG A 67 6.23 26.09 -5.30
N SER A 68 5.27 26.17 -4.38
CA SER A 68 4.72 27.41 -3.84
C SER A 68 3.86 27.08 -2.62
N ARG A 69 3.97 27.87 -1.56
CA ARG A 69 3.15 27.73 -0.35
C ARG A 69 1.65 27.84 -0.67
N ASP A 70 1.28 28.77 -1.55
CA ASP A 70 -0.11 28.96 -1.96
C ASP A 70 -0.63 27.77 -2.78
N CYS A 71 0.17 27.26 -3.72
CA CYS A 71 -0.19 26.06 -4.48
C CYS A 71 -0.38 24.84 -3.57
N ALA A 72 0.48 24.68 -2.55
CA ALA A 72 0.34 23.62 -1.56
C ALA A 72 -0.98 23.73 -0.79
N ARG A 73 -1.31 24.93 -0.30
CA ARG A 73 -2.58 25.20 0.39
C ARG A 73 -3.78 24.93 -0.52
N PHE A 74 -3.78 25.49 -1.73
CA PHE A 74 -4.88 25.30 -2.70
C PHE A 74 -5.08 23.84 -3.09
N ALA A 75 -4.00 23.07 -3.26
CA ALA A 75 -4.10 21.65 -3.55
C ALA A 75 -4.79 20.88 -2.41
N VAL A 76 -4.38 21.13 -1.15
CA VAL A 76 -5.01 20.52 0.04
C VAL A 76 -6.47 20.92 0.17
N ASP A 77 -6.77 22.19 -0.10
CA ASP A 77 -8.13 22.71 0.01
C ASP A 77 -9.08 22.10 -1.02
N ILE A 78 -8.64 21.97 -2.28
CA ILE A 78 -9.41 21.30 -3.34
C ILE A 78 -9.78 19.87 -2.94
N VAL A 79 -8.83 19.09 -2.43
CA VAL A 79 -9.09 17.67 -2.10
C VAL A 79 -9.69 17.45 -0.71
N GLY A 80 -9.56 18.44 0.17
CA GLY A 80 -10.04 18.43 1.55
C GLY A 80 -11.46 18.98 1.71
N GLN A 81 -11.81 20.06 1.00
CA GLN A 81 -13.09 20.76 1.19
C GLN A 81 -13.99 20.66 -0.03
N LEU A 82 -13.44 20.68 -1.25
CA LEU A 82 -14.26 20.80 -2.47
C LEU A 82 -14.73 19.46 -3.05
N LEU A 83 -14.15 18.32 -2.64
CA LEU A 83 -14.56 17.00 -3.13
C LEU A 83 -15.78 16.44 -2.37
N PRO A 84 -16.83 15.97 -3.07
CA PRO A 84 -18.05 15.45 -2.43
C PRO A 84 -17.84 14.11 -1.71
N LEU A 85 -18.53 13.94 -0.57
CA LEU A 85 -18.40 12.80 0.36
C LEU A 85 -19.39 11.64 0.11
N GLY A 86 -19.55 11.18 -1.13
CA GLY A 86 -20.40 10.02 -1.46
C GLY A 86 -19.62 8.68 -1.44
N PRO A 87 -20.23 7.52 -1.11
CA PRO A 87 -19.50 6.24 -0.92
C PRO A 87 -18.76 5.72 -2.16
N VAL A 88 -19.34 5.83 -3.37
CA VAL A 88 -18.66 5.48 -4.63
C VAL A 88 -17.61 6.52 -5.00
N ARG A 89 -17.88 7.80 -4.71
CA ARG A 89 -16.97 8.94 -4.94
C ARG A 89 -15.80 8.96 -3.94
N ARG A 90 -15.94 8.26 -2.79
CA ARG A 90 -14.94 8.18 -1.73
C ARG A 90 -13.65 7.51 -2.19
N LYS A 91 -13.74 6.41 -2.95
CA LYS A 91 -12.54 5.70 -3.47
C LYS A 91 -11.69 6.56 -4.40
N GLU A 92 -12.33 7.27 -5.33
CA GLU A 92 -11.62 8.18 -6.25
C GLU A 92 -11.08 9.42 -5.51
N GLY A 93 -11.84 9.97 -4.57
CA GLY A 93 -11.40 11.06 -3.71
C GLY A 93 -10.19 10.68 -2.86
N ASP A 94 -10.21 9.51 -2.21
CA ASP A 94 -9.11 9.03 -1.38
C ASP A 94 -7.84 8.82 -2.22
N ARG A 95 -7.98 8.23 -3.42
CA ARG A 95 -6.87 8.11 -4.38
C ARG A 95 -6.25 9.46 -4.71
N LEU A 96 -7.09 10.46 -5.00
CA LEU A 96 -6.62 11.81 -5.34
C LEU A 96 -5.94 12.48 -4.14
N ARG A 97 -6.50 12.36 -2.93
CA ARG A 97 -5.89 12.87 -1.68
C ARG A 97 -4.50 12.29 -1.46
N ARG A 98 -4.34 10.98 -1.64
CA ARG A 98 -3.07 10.27 -1.51
C ARG A 98 -2.06 10.70 -2.60
N SER A 99 -2.52 10.86 -3.84
CA SER A 99 -1.70 11.36 -4.96
C SER A 99 -1.19 12.78 -4.69
N VAL A 100 -2.08 13.68 -4.24
CA VAL A 100 -1.74 15.06 -3.86
C VAL A 100 -0.74 15.06 -2.70
N ALA A 101 -0.96 14.28 -1.64
CA ALA A 101 -0.03 14.19 -0.52
C ALA A 101 1.38 13.76 -0.97
N ALA A 102 1.49 12.73 -1.82
CA ALA A 102 2.77 12.27 -2.35
C ALA A 102 3.47 13.34 -3.21
N LYS A 103 2.73 14.06 -4.06
CA LYS A 103 3.26 15.16 -4.88
C LYS A 103 3.73 16.33 -4.03
N LEU A 104 2.96 16.70 -3.00
CA LEU A 104 3.33 17.77 -2.07
C LEU A 104 4.67 17.47 -1.39
N VAL A 105 4.84 16.27 -0.82
CA VAL A 105 6.10 15.90 -0.17
C VAL A 105 7.27 15.82 -1.15
N LYS A 106 7.01 15.38 -2.38
CA LYS A 106 8.05 15.29 -3.42
C LYS A 106 8.54 16.67 -3.89
N THR A 107 7.65 17.66 -3.97
CA THR A 107 7.92 18.92 -4.68
C THR A 107 8.11 20.12 -3.74
N GLN A 108 7.40 20.17 -2.62
CA GLN A 108 7.46 21.30 -1.70
C GLN A 108 8.66 21.23 -0.75
N GLN A 109 9.05 22.37 -0.20
CA GLN A 109 10.01 22.38 0.92
C GLN A 109 9.27 22.06 2.22
N LEU A 110 9.96 21.40 3.15
CA LEU A 110 9.39 21.06 4.46
C LEU A 110 8.77 22.27 5.17
N ARG A 111 9.44 23.43 5.15
CA ARG A 111 8.94 24.68 5.76
C ARG A 111 7.58 25.14 5.19
N ASP A 112 7.33 24.89 3.91
CA ASP A 112 6.10 25.31 3.25
C ASP A 112 4.96 24.34 3.58
N LEU A 113 5.30 23.08 3.87
CA LEU A 113 4.37 22.06 4.34
C LEU A 113 4.03 22.21 5.82
N GLU A 114 4.96 22.68 6.68
CA GLU A 114 4.71 22.92 8.11
C GLU A 114 3.51 23.84 8.34
N ALA A 115 3.30 24.83 7.46
CA ALA A 115 2.15 25.73 7.49
C ALA A 115 0.79 25.02 7.38
N LEU A 116 0.74 23.81 6.79
CA LEU A 116 -0.47 23.00 6.70
C LEU A 116 -0.87 22.39 8.04
N PHE A 117 -0.01 22.46 9.06
CA PHE A 117 -0.19 21.82 10.37
C PHE A 117 -0.32 22.82 11.52
N GLU A 118 -0.41 24.12 11.23
CA GLU A 118 -0.60 25.17 12.24
C GLU A 118 -1.95 25.02 12.96
N GLU A 119 -2.97 24.56 12.25
CA GLU A 119 -4.31 24.29 12.80
C GLU A 119 -4.47 22.80 13.12
N LEU A 120 -4.78 22.51 14.39
CA LEU A 120 -5.05 21.15 14.86
C LEU A 120 -6.49 20.73 14.49
N PRO A 121 -6.69 19.45 14.13
CA PRO A 121 -8.00 18.97 13.71
C PRO A 121 -8.94 18.82 14.91
N GLY A 122 -10.17 19.35 14.80
CA GLY A 122 -11.22 19.17 15.80
C GLY A 122 -11.92 17.80 15.75
N GLY A 123 -11.69 17.02 14.67
CA GLY A 123 -12.25 15.68 14.49
C GLY A 123 -11.90 15.07 13.13
N LEU A 124 -12.12 13.76 12.97
CA LEU A 124 -11.76 13.02 11.75
C LEU A 124 -12.75 13.20 10.58
N ALA A 125 -13.86 13.90 10.80
CA ALA A 125 -14.88 14.12 9.77
C ALA A 125 -14.44 15.14 8.70
N ASP A 126 -13.48 16.00 9.03
CA ASP A 126 -12.92 16.97 8.09
C ASP A 126 -12.01 16.25 7.08
N PRO A 127 -12.32 16.27 5.77
CA PRO A 127 -11.54 15.55 4.77
C PRO A 127 -10.15 16.15 4.52
N ALA A 128 -9.88 17.40 4.96
CA ALA A 128 -8.52 17.94 4.97
C ALA A 128 -7.60 17.17 5.95
N VAL A 129 -8.18 16.56 6.99
CA VAL A 129 -7.44 15.76 7.97
C VAL A 129 -6.82 14.53 7.32
N GLU A 130 -7.55 13.88 6.43
CA GLU A 130 -7.07 12.71 5.68
C GLU A 130 -5.85 13.05 4.81
N VAL A 131 -5.88 14.20 4.13
CA VAL A 131 -4.77 14.66 3.27
C VAL A 131 -3.55 14.97 4.12
N ARG A 132 -3.73 15.73 5.21
CA ARG A 132 -2.64 16.08 6.14
C ARG A 132 -2.05 14.83 6.81
N ALA A 133 -2.89 13.84 7.17
CA ALA A 133 -2.43 12.55 7.69
C ALA A 133 -1.61 11.77 6.65
N CYS A 134 -2.03 11.77 5.38
CA CYS A 134 -1.24 11.21 4.29
C CYS A 134 0.10 11.95 4.12
N VAL A 135 0.11 13.29 4.14
CA VAL A 135 1.35 14.10 4.06
C VAL A 135 2.31 13.75 5.19
N LEU A 136 1.84 13.59 6.44
CA LEU A 136 2.68 13.13 7.55
C LEU A 136 3.29 11.75 7.29
N GLY A 137 2.49 10.81 6.77
CA GLY A 137 2.98 9.48 6.41
C GLY A 137 4.04 9.50 5.30
N GLU A 138 3.85 10.32 4.28
CA GLU A 138 4.83 10.52 3.21
C GLU A 138 6.12 11.21 3.72
N LEU A 139 6.00 12.20 4.62
CA LEU A 139 7.14 12.83 5.29
C LEU A 139 7.93 11.82 6.15
N ALA A 140 7.23 10.94 6.87
CA ALA A 140 7.86 9.89 7.66
C ALA A 140 8.72 8.96 6.79
N MET A 141 8.25 8.63 5.58
CA MET A 141 8.95 7.76 4.62
C MET A 141 10.28 8.35 4.12
N ILE A 142 10.39 9.67 4.04
CA ILE A 142 11.62 10.37 3.66
C ILE A 142 12.46 10.81 4.87
N GLY A 143 12.05 10.45 6.09
CA GLY A 143 12.76 10.78 7.33
C GLY A 143 12.56 12.23 7.80
N ALA A 144 11.51 12.91 7.34
CA ALA A 144 11.20 14.32 7.64
C ALA A 144 9.92 14.51 8.49
N GLY A 145 9.37 13.43 9.05
CA GLY A 145 8.10 13.44 9.78
C GLY A 145 8.17 13.70 11.30
N TYR A 146 9.32 14.13 11.83
CA TYR A 146 9.55 14.29 13.28
C TYR A 146 10.47 15.48 13.60
N ASP A 147 10.59 15.80 14.90
CA ASP A 147 11.43 16.89 15.44
C ASP A 147 11.00 18.28 14.96
N ARG A 148 9.67 18.46 14.87
CA ARG A 148 9.00 19.67 14.40
C ARG A 148 7.72 19.88 15.21
N PRO A 149 7.65 20.93 16.04
CA PRO A 149 6.54 21.10 16.98
C PRO A 149 5.14 21.02 16.34
N ALA A 150 4.94 21.63 15.17
CA ALA A 150 3.66 21.60 14.46
C ALA A 150 3.28 20.20 13.96
N LEU A 151 4.23 19.48 13.36
CA LEU A 151 4.01 18.10 12.88
C LEU A 151 3.76 17.14 14.04
N ASP A 152 4.53 17.31 15.12
CA ASP A 152 4.42 16.48 16.31
C ASP A 152 3.06 16.71 17.00
N ALA A 153 2.65 17.95 17.22
CA ALA A 153 1.34 18.26 17.80
C ALA A 153 0.18 17.71 16.96
N TYR A 154 0.26 17.83 15.64
CA TYR A 154 -0.75 17.27 14.75
C TYR A 154 -0.79 15.74 14.81
N ALA A 155 0.37 15.07 14.82
CA ALA A 155 0.46 13.62 14.92
C ALA A 155 -0.07 13.08 16.27
N GLU A 156 0.19 13.77 17.37
CA GLU A 156 -0.40 13.46 18.68
C GLU A 156 -1.93 13.61 18.64
N THR A 157 -2.44 14.70 18.08
CA THR A 157 -3.89 14.93 17.94
C THR A 157 -4.55 13.84 17.09
N LEU A 158 -3.92 13.43 15.98
CA LEU A 158 -4.42 12.31 15.17
C LEU A 158 -4.49 11.00 15.97
N ARG A 159 -3.54 10.77 16.89
CA ARG A 159 -3.53 9.58 17.75
C ARG A 159 -4.66 9.62 18.77
N GLU A 160 -4.89 10.76 19.41
CA GLU A 160 -6.00 10.97 20.34
C GLU A 160 -7.36 10.77 19.65
N LEU A 161 -7.49 11.24 18.41
CA LEU A 161 -8.67 11.05 17.58
C LEU A 161 -8.80 9.61 17.02
N GLY A 162 -7.81 8.76 17.20
CA GLY A 162 -7.84 7.35 16.76
C GLY A 162 -7.65 7.16 15.25
N HIS A 163 -6.98 8.10 14.56
CA HIS A 163 -6.72 7.96 13.13
C HIS A 163 -5.79 6.78 12.84
N PRO A 164 -6.10 5.90 11.86
CA PRO A 164 -5.33 4.67 11.61
C PRO A 164 -3.85 4.93 11.26
N LEU A 165 -3.56 5.98 10.47
CA LEU A 165 -2.18 6.35 10.12
C LEU A 165 -1.36 6.85 11.33
N ALA A 166 -1.99 7.29 12.42
CA ALA A 166 -1.28 7.75 13.62
C ALA A 166 -0.63 6.61 14.42
N ARG A 167 -0.98 5.35 14.07
CA ARG A 167 -0.32 4.15 14.60
C ARG A 167 1.12 4.02 14.08
N LEU A 168 1.39 4.49 12.87
CA LEU A 168 2.69 4.31 12.22
C LEU A 168 3.80 5.12 12.92
N PRO A 169 5.05 4.61 12.91
CA PRO A 169 6.20 5.39 13.36
C PRO A 169 6.36 6.68 12.54
N ARG A 170 6.67 7.79 13.21
CA ARG A 170 6.92 9.11 12.57
C ARG A 170 8.19 9.16 11.73
N THR A 171 9.04 8.16 11.87
CA THR A 171 10.25 7.98 11.07
C THR A 171 10.20 6.67 10.31
N ARG A 172 10.96 6.61 9.23
CA ARG A 172 11.23 5.34 8.56
C ARG A 172 12.10 4.47 9.47
N LEU A 173 11.70 3.23 9.68
CA LEU A 173 12.47 2.21 10.40
C LEU A 173 13.48 1.54 9.46
N ASP A 174 14.56 0.97 10.00
CA ASP A 174 15.61 0.34 9.19
C ASP A 174 15.10 -0.81 8.31
N ILE A 175 14.14 -1.60 8.81
CA ILE A 175 13.49 -2.68 8.04
C ILE A 175 12.77 -2.16 6.77
N GLU A 176 12.42 -0.88 6.73
CA GLU A 176 11.68 -0.24 5.63
C GLU A 176 12.61 0.36 4.55
N HIS A 177 13.93 0.17 4.67
CA HIS A 177 14.92 0.78 3.77
C HIS A 177 14.72 0.44 2.27
N ARG A 178 14.01 -0.65 1.95
CA ARG A 178 13.72 -1.08 0.58
C ARG A 178 12.47 -0.45 -0.02
N PHE A 179 11.64 0.23 0.77
CA PHE A 179 10.40 0.83 0.25
C PHE A 179 10.67 1.80 -0.90
N GLY A 180 9.95 1.60 -2.00
CA GLY A 180 10.07 2.41 -3.21
C GLY A 180 11.38 2.20 -4.00
N VAL A 181 12.30 1.35 -3.52
CA VAL A 181 13.51 1.00 -4.24
C VAL A 181 13.17 -0.13 -5.21
N ARG A 182 13.38 0.09 -6.51
CA ARG A 182 13.48 -1.00 -7.49
C ARG A 182 14.77 -1.76 -7.21
N VAL A 183 14.75 -2.67 -6.25
CA VAL A 183 15.92 -3.50 -5.95
C VAL A 183 16.11 -4.45 -7.13
N ARG A 184 17.34 -4.49 -7.67
CA ARG A 184 17.70 -5.42 -8.75
C ARG A 184 17.50 -6.85 -8.22
N GLY A 185 16.47 -7.53 -8.71
CA GLY A 185 16.09 -8.87 -8.22
C GLY A 185 14.89 -8.90 -7.26
N LEU A 186 14.21 -7.78 -6.99
CA LEU A 186 12.85 -7.76 -6.44
C LEU A 186 11.88 -7.32 -7.56
N GLY A 187 10.69 -7.90 -7.57
CA GLY A 187 9.76 -7.86 -8.71
C GLY A 187 9.44 -9.25 -9.26
N SER A 188 8.43 -9.34 -10.12
CA SER A 188 7.80 -10.59 -10.56
C SER A 188 8.83 -11.71 -10.85
N ILE A 189 8.65 -12.82 -10.13
CA ILE A 189 9.47 -14.03 -10.26
C ILE A 189 8.65 -15.03 -11.07
N LYS A 190 9.13 -15.33 -12.27
CA LYS A 190 8.42 -16.17 -13.23
C LYS A 190 8.93 -17.59 -13.29
N THR A 191 10.13 -17.83 -12.77
CA THR A 191 10.79 -19.14 -12.83
C THR A 191 11.55 -19.46 -11.54
N ALA A 192 11.78 -20.76 -11.30
CA ALA A 192 12.59 -21.23 -10.18
C ALA A 192 14.03 -20.71 -10.26
N ASP A 193 14.62 -20.66 -11.46
CA ASP A 193 16.00 -20.17 -11.65
C ASP A 193 16.11 -18.67 -11.34
N GLN A 194 15.09 -17.88 -11.67
CA GLN A 194 15.04 -16.48 -11.24
C GLN A 194 15.02 -16.36 -9.72
N LEU A 195 14.22 -17.19 -9.02
CA LEU A 195 14.20 -17.20 -7.56
C LEU A 195 15.57 -17.58 -6.98
N ARG A 196 16.18 -18.68 -7.46
CA ARG A 196 17.51 -19.17 -7.03
C ARG A 196 18.63 -18.17 -7.27
N SER A 197 18.54 -17.40 -8.36
CA SER A 197 19.53 -16.36 -8.66
C SER A 197 19.52 -15.19 -7.66
N ARG A 198 18.41 -15.02 -6.94
CA ARG A 198 18.16 -13.90 -6.02
C ARG A 198 18.27 -14.33 -4.55
N PHE A 199 17.91 -15.57 -4.25
CA PHE A 199 17.76 -16.08 -2.89
C PHE A 199 18.39 -17.47 -2.74
N PRO A 200 19.05 -17.77 -1.61
CA PRO A 200 19.59 -19.11 -1.35
C PRO A 200 18.46 -20.15 -1.25
N GLU A 201 18.47 -21.15 -2.12
CA GLU A 201 17.56 -22.29 -2.05
C GLU A 201 17.84 -23.13 -0.80
N ILE A 202 16.77 -23.66 -0.20
CA ILE A 202 16.88 -24.66 0.87
C ILE A 202 16.46 -26.00 0.29
N PRO A 203 17.32 -27.03 0.34
CA PRO A 203 16.99 -28.37 -0.15
C PRO A 203 15.77 -28.96 0.55
N ALA A 204 15.00 -29.76 -0.18
CA ALA A 204 13.92 -30.56 0.38
C ALA A 204 14.42 -31.56 1.43
N THR A 205 13.65 -31.77 2.50
CA THR A 205 13.95 -32.79 3.53
C THR A 205 12.74 -33.66 3.82
N GLU A 206 12.97 -34.94 4.17
CA GLU A 206 11.89 -35.86 4.57
C GLU A 206 11.29 -35.47 5.92
N ASN A 207 12.12 -34.99 6.86
CA ASN A 207 11.64 -34.53 8.17
C ASN A 207 10.71 -33.31 8.03
N GLY A 208 11.00 -32.40 7.09
CA GLY A 208 10.10 -31.29 6.76
C GLY A 208 8.75 -31.80 6.25
N ALA A 209 8.75 -32.78 5.34
CA ALA A 209 7.52 -33.41 4.85
C ALA A 209 6.72 -34.08 5.99
N ALA A 210 7.39 -34.87 6.82
CA ALA A 210 6.78 -35.54 7.97
C ALA A 210 6.13 -34.54 8.95
N ALA A 211 6.81 -33.42 9.23
CA ALA A 211 6.25 -32.37 10.07
C ALA A 211 5.00 -31.74 9.43
N GLY A 212 5.05 -31.43 8.12
CA GLY A 212 3.92 -30.89 7.37
C GLY A 212 2.68 -31.80 7.42
N ARG A 213 2.84 -33.11 7.26
CA ARG A 213 1.74 -34.10 7.37
C ARG A 213 1.07 -34.14 8.75
N THR A 214 1.80 -33.75 9.79
CA THR A 214 1.29 -33.69 11.17
C THR A 214 0.83 -32.31 11.60
N ALA A 215 0.96 -31.30 10.73
CA ALA A 215 0.56 -29.95 11.03
C ALA A 215 -0.97 -29.85 11.15
N SER A 216 -1.43 -29.05 12.11
CA SER A 216 -2.85 -28.76 12.33
C SER A 216 -3.16 -27.33 11.93
N GLU A 217 -4.18 -27.13 11.10
CA GLU A 217 -4.62 -25.79 10.72
C GLU A 217 -5.35 -25.10 11.88
N THR A 218 -5.04 -23.82 12.09
CA THR A 218 -5.75 -22.94 13.01
C THR A 218 -6.51 -21.89 12.21
N LEU A 219 -7.84 -21.92 12.29
CA LEU A 219 -8.69 -20.96 11.60
C LEU A 219 -8.73 -19.63 12.34
N ASP A 220 -8.16 -18.60 11.73
CA ASP A 220 -8.23 -17.21 12.22
C ASP A 220 -8.55 -16.26 11.07
N GLY A 221 -9.85 -16.05 10.85
CA GLY A 221 -10.33 -15.20 9.76
C GLY A 221 -9.94 -13.72 9.90
N ARG A 222 -9.75 -13.22 11.13
CA ARG A 222 -9.33 -11.82 11.34
C ARG A 222 -7.87 -11.64 10.97
N ARG A 223 -7.00 -12.55 11.43
CA ARG A 223 -5.59 -12.57 11.09
C ARG A 223 -5.35 -12.85 9.60
N ALA A 224 -6.14 -13.74 8.99
CA ALA A 224 -6.08 -14.00 7.56
C ALA A 224 -6.39 -12.74 6.75
N ARG A 225 -7.46 -12.00 7.09
CA ARG A 225 -7.80 -10.72 6.44
C ARG A 225 -6.68 -9.68 6.61
N ALA A 226 -6.08 -9.57 7.79
CA ALA A 226 -4.96 -8.65 8.02
C ALA A 226 -3.71 -9.04 7.20
N ALA A 227 -3.38 -10.33 7.13
CA ALA A 227 -2.26 -10.82 6.31
C ALA A 227 -2.48 -10.56 4.80
N ALA A 228 -3.73 -10.70 4.33
CA ALA A 228 -4.13 -10.49 2.94
C ALA A 228 -4.43 -9.01 2.60
N GLU A 229 -4.44 -8.12 3.58
CA GLU A 229 -4.92 -6.73 3.44
C GLU A 229 -4.23 -5.98 2.28
N PRO A 230 -2.89 -6.01 2.12
CA PRO A 230 -2.20 -5.30 1.04
C PRO A 230 -2.67 -5.62 -0.38
N PHE A 231 -3.15 -6.84 -0.61
CA PHE A 231 -3.60 -7.30 -1.93
C PHE A 231 -5.09 -7.04 -2.14
N THR A 232 -5.90 -7.26 -1.10
CA THR A 232 -7.36 -7.09 -1.16
C THR A 232 -7.77 -5.63 -1.32
N VAL A 233 -7.19 -4.72 -0.53
CA VAL A 233 -7.47 -3.26 -0.63
C VAL A 233 -6.96 -2.68 -1.95
N SER A 234 -5.93 -3.30 -2.53
CA SER A 234 -5.35 -2.95 -3.81
C SER A 234 -6.03 -3.57 -5.01
N GLY A 235 -7.04 -4.42 -4.84
CA GLY A 235 -7.81 -5.00 -5.93
C GLY A 235 -7.04 -6.01 -6.79
N TRP A 236 -6.21 -6.84 -6.17
CA TRP A 236 -5.62 -8.00 -6.84
C TRP A 236 -6.72 -8.96 -7.31
N ALA A 237 -6.52 -9.55 -8.50
CA ALA A 237 -7.57 -10.29 -9.20
C ALA A 237 -8.10 -11.51 -8.43
N ARG A 238 -7.20 -12.27 -7.78
CA ARG A 238 -7.55 -13.47 -7.03
C ARG A 238 -7.50 -13.19 -5.52
N GLU A 239 -8.42 -13.82 -4.78
CA GLU A 239 -8.40 -13.74 -3.32
C GLU A 239 -7.10 -14.35 -2.77
N PRO A 240 -6.32 -13.60 -1.95
CA PRO A 240 -5.11 -14.11 -1.35
C PRO A 240 -5.40 -15.26 -0.37
N GLU A 241 -4.50 -16.25 -0.35
CA GLU A 241 -4.56 -17.35 0.61
C GLU A 241 -3.64 -17.07 1.79
N ALA A 242 -4.22 -16.83 2.98
CA ALA A 242 -3.50 -16.78 4.24
C ALA A 242 -3.95 -17.93 5.16
N ARG A 243 -3.01 -18.73 5.64
CA ARG A 243 -3.25 -19.96 6.44
C ARG A 243 -2.26 -20.05 7.59
N PHE A 244 -2.70 -20.64 8.71
CA PHE A 244 -1.90 -20.73 9.94
C PHE A 244 -1.91 -22.16 10.43
N PHE A 245 -0.75 -22.68 10.78
CA PHE A 245 -0.55 -24.07 11.16
C PHE A 245 0.23 -24.17 12.47
N THR A 246 -0.12 -25.15 13.28
CA THR A 246 0.60 -25.54 14.49
C THR A 246 1.18 -26.94 14.30
N LEU A 247 2.49 -27.05 14.54
CA LEU A 247 3.25 -28.29 14.55
C LEU A 247 3.23 -28.89 15.97
N PRO A 248 3.17 -30.23 16.10
CA PRO A 248 3.14 -30.88 17.42
C PRO A 248 4.46 -30.77 18.19
N SER A 249 5.57 -30.45 17.51
CA SER A 249 6.90 -30.30 18.09
C SER A 249 7.72 -29.24 17.34
N PRO A 250 8.72 -28.61 17.99
CA PRO A 250 9.60 -27.65 17.34
C PRO A 250 10.31 -28.25 16.12
N LEU A 251 10.22 -27.57 14.98
CA LEU A 251 10.88 -27.96 13.73
C LEU A 251 12.39 -27.63 13.80
N ALA A 252 13.23 -28.47 13.19
CA ALA A 252 14.62 -28.10 12.97
C ALA A 252 14.67 -26.96 11.92
N PRO A 253 15.55 -25.95 12.06
CA PRO A 253 15.59 -24.84 11.11
C PRO A 253 15.78 -25.27 9.65
N ASP A 254 16.57 -26.33 9.43
CA ASP A 254 16.86 -26.85 8.09
C ASP A 254 15.71 -27.70 7.51
N ASP A 255 14.69 -28.03 8.31
CA ASP A 255 13.49 -28.75 7.87
C ASP A 255 12.35 -27.81 7.47
N PHE A 256 12.52 -26.49 7.65
CA PHE A 256 11.61 -25.49 7.12
C PHE A 256 11.85 -25.27 5.63
N THR A 257 11.27 -26.13 4.81
CA THR A 257 11.57 -26.27 3.37
C THR A 257 10.31 -26.48 2.54
N ILE A 258 10.45 -26.54 1.21
CA ILE A 258 9.33 -26.80 0.29
C ILE A 258 8.62 -28.11 0.61
N SER A 259 9.31 -29.12 1.13
CA SER A 259 8.72 -30.39 1.54
C SER A 259 7.64 -30.23 2.60
N LEU A 260 7.88 -29.38 3.60
CA LEU A 260 6.88 -29.07 4.61
C LEU A 260 5.68 -28.37 3.97
N ILE A 261 5.97 -27.36 3.14
CA ILE A 261 4.95 -26.50 2.52
C ILE A 261 4.00 -27.29 1.62
N LYS A 262 4.50 -28.27 0.86
CA LYS A 262 3.69 -29.14 -0.01
C LYS A 262 2.70 -30.04 0.74
N GLU A 263 3.00 -30.38 1.99
CA GLU A 263 2.16 -31.27 2.81
C GLU A 263 1.07 -30.50 3.56
N LEU A 264 1.11 -29.17 3.54
CA LEU A 264 0.06 -28.33 4.11
C LEU A 264 -1.14 -28.26 3.15
N PRO A 265 -2.39 -28.20 3.66
CA PRO A 265 -3.60 -28.08 2.85
C PRO A 265 -3.75 -26.67 2.24
N LEU A 266 -2.92 -26.34 1.26
CA LEU A 266 -2.87 -25.04 0.58
C LEU A 266 -3.50 -25.12 -0.81
N ASN A 267 -4.48 -24.27 -1.09
CA ASN A 267 -5.13 -24.19 -2.41
C ASN A 267 -4.12 -23.77 -3.49
N CYS A 268 -3.19 -22.88 -3.17
CA CYS A 268 -2.16 -22.41 -4.09
C CYS A 268 -1.19 -23.51 -4.56
N LEU A 269 -1.15 -24.65 -3.86
CA LEU A 269 -0.33 -25.82 -4.19
C LEU A 269 -1.12 -26.99 -4.76
N THR A 270 -2.44 -26.83 -4.93
CA THR A 270 -3.28 -27.88 -5.52
C THR A 270 -2.81 -28.17 -6.95
N GLY A 271 -2.55 -29.46 -7.23
CA GLY A 271 -2.05 -29.89 -8.54
C GLY A 271 -0.56 -29.62 -8.77
N GLU A 272 0.23 -29.34 -7.73
CA GLU A 272 1.69 -29.24 -7.89
C GLU A 272 2.27 -30.53 -8.50
N GLY A 273 3.23 -30.37 -9.42
CA GLY A 273 3.81 -31.46 -10.20
C GLY A 273 3.05 -31.82 -11.49
N THR A 274 1.87 -31.24 -11.75
CA THR A 274 1.12 -31.47 -12.99
C THR A 274 1.56 -30.56 -14.15
N ARG A 275 1.98 -29.32 -13.85
CA ARG A 275 2.55 -28.38 -14.81
C ARG A 275 4.07 -28.55 -14.91
N ARG A 276 4.67 -28.06 -16.01
CA ARG A 276 6.14 -28.02 -16.17
C ARG A 276 6.74 -27.04 -15.17
N GLY A 277 7.47 -27.58 -14.19
CA GLY A 277 8.21 -26.81 -13.19
C GLY A 277 8.32 -27.60 -11.89
N VAL A 278 9.19 -27.15 -11.00
CA VAL A 278 9.35 -27.76 -9.66
C VAL A 278 9.18 -26.65 -8.64
N ALA A 279 8.26 -26.83 -7.69
CA ALA A 279 8.14 -25.86 -6.61
C ALA A 279 9.43 -25.83 -5.78
N VAL A 280 9.86 -24.62 -5.41
CA VAL A 280 11.09 -24.40 -4.66
C VAL A 280 10.89 -23.36 -3.57
N THR A 281 11.62 -23.51 -2.48
CA THR A 281 11.71 -22.53 -1.39
C THR A 281 13.11 -21.93 -1.35
N CYS A 282 13.18 -20.63 -1.14
CA CYS A 282 14.43 -19.93 -0.88
C CYS A 282 14.32 -19.07 0.38
N ARG A 283 15.44 -18.89 1.08
CA ARG A 283 15.53 -18.02 2.25
C ARG A 283 15.32 -16.58 1.82
N THR A 284 14.44 -15.88 2.53
CA THR A 284 14.25 -14.44 2.38
C THR A 284 14.38 -13.77 3.75
N THR A 285 14.19 -12.45 3.80
CA THR A 285 14.35 -11.65 5.00
C THR A 285 13.06 -10.87 5.28
N PRO A 286 12.82 -10.44 6.53
CA PRO A 286 11.60 -9.71 6.85
C PRO A 286 11.49 -8.36 6.10
N ASP A 287 12.61 -7.69 5.78
CA ASP A 287 12.62 -6.47 4.95
C ASP A 287 12.22 -6.76 3.49
N ASP A 288 12.61 -7.90 2.92
CA ASP A 288 12.15 -8.31 1.58
C ASP A 288 10.65 -8.59 1.56
N VAL A 289 10.14 -9.28 2.58
CA VAL A 289 8.71 -9.59 2.72
C VAL A 289 7.91 -8.30 2.91
N LEU A 290 8.32 -7.45 3.85
CA LEU A 290 7.67 -6.18 4.11
C LEU A 290 7.67 -5.28 2.86
N ASN A 291 8.76 -5.28 2.09
CA ASN A 291 8.83 -4.53 0.83
C ASN A 291 7.88 -5.06 -0.25
N GLU A 292 7.70 -6.37 -0.38
CA GLU A 292 6.73 -6.93 -1.33
C GLU A 292 5.29 -6.63 -0.91
N LEU A 293 4.98 -6.72 0.39
CA LEU A 293 3.67 -6.32 0.93
C LEU A 293 3.39 -4.83 0.67
N PHE A 294 4.37 -3.96 0.95
CA PHE A 294 4.29 -2.54 0.63
C PHE A 294 4.11 -2.32 -0.87
N SER A 295 4.86 -3.02 -1.72
CA SER A 295 4.80 -2.86 -3.17
C SER A 295 3.44 -3.28 -3.75
N ALA A 296 2.83 -4.34 -3.21
CA ALA A 296 1.49 -4.76 -3.58
C ALA A 296 0.43 -3.70 -3.22
N ALA A 297 0.53 -3.12 -2.03
CA ALA A 297 -0.36 -2.03 -1.60
C ALA A 297 -0.11 -0.72 -2.37
N TYR A 298 1.16 -0.40 -2.62
CA TYR A 298 1.59 0.86 -3.22
C TYR A 298 1.31 0.92 -4.72
N ASN A 299 1.56 -0.16 -5.46
CA ASN A 299 1.35 -0.18 -6.91
C ASN A 299 -0.09 -0.55 -7.30
N GLY A 300 -0.79 -1.33 -6.47
CA GLY A 300 -2.08 -1.92 -6.84
C GLY A 300 -1.93 -3.21 -7.64
N GLY A 301 -3.04 -3.92 -7.84
CA GLY A 301 -3.13 -5.02 -8.83
C GLY A 301 -3.36 -4.50 -10.26
N VAL A 302 -3.35 -5.38 -11.25
CA VAL A 302 -3.52 -5.07 -12.69
C VAL A 302 -4.81 -4.28 -12.95
N ASN A 303 -5.90 -4.69 -12.31
CA ASN A 303 -7.21 -4.01 -12.36
C ASN A 303 -7.50 -3.21 -11.08
N GLY A 304 -6.48 -3.12 -10.22
CA GLY A 304 -6.54 -2.61 -8.88
C GLY A 304 -6.24 -1.12 -8.77
N GLN A 305 -6.13 -0.62 -7.54
CA GLN A 305 -5.79 0.77 -7.26
C GLN A 305 -4.68 0.86 -6.21
N ALA A 306 -3.69 1.71 -6.51
CA ALA A 306 -2.64 2.10 -5.59
C ALA A 306 -3.19 2.77 -4.32
N GLN A 307 -2.61 2.44 -3.17
CA GLN A 307 -3.03 3.00 -1.88
C GLN A 307 -2.23 4.23 -1.44
N GLY A 308 -1.22 4.65 -2.20
CA GLY A 308 -0.28 5.70 -1.75
C GLY A 308 0.67 5.21 -0.65
N GLY A 309 1.74 5.96 -0.37
CA GLY A 309 2.81 5.52 0.52
C GLY A 309 2.36 5.33 1.96
N ALA A 310 1.61 6.29 2.51
CA ALA A 310 1.15 6.26 3.90
C ALA A 310 0.28 5.03 4.22
N TYR A 311 -0.76 4.76 3.42
CA TYR A 311 -1.62 3.59 3.62
C TYR A 311 -0.96 2.28 3.19
N ALA A 312 -0.15 2.28 2.11
CA ALA A 312 0.59 1.07 1.74
C ALA A 312 1.51 0.62 2.88
N ARG A 313 2.17 1.56 3.56
CA ARG A 313 2.96 1.31 4.77
C ARG A 313 2.10 0.73 5.89
N LEU A 314 0.94 1.31 6.18
CA LEU A 314 0.01 0.79 7.19
C LEU A 314 -0.38 -0.66 6.93
N TYR A 315 -0.86 -0.96 5.71
CA TYR A 315 -1.31 -2.30 5.34
C TYR A 315 -0.17 -3.30 5.33
N ALA A 316 1.02 -2.91 4.87
CA ALA A 316 2.20 -3.77 4.91
C ALA A 316 2.56 -4.16 6.35
N TRP A 317 2.51 -3.22 7.29
CA TRP A 317 2.75 -3.51 8.71
C TRP A 317 1.64 -4.35 9.34
N ASN A 318 0.37 -4.07 9.06
CA ASN A 318 -0.75 -4.90 9.53
C ASN A 318 -0.56 -6.36 9.07
N SER A 319 -0.18 -6.55 7.81
CA SER A 319 0.11 -7.86 7.25
C SER A 319 1.33 -8.51 7.91
N LEU A 320 2.45 -7.79 8.08
CA LEU A 320 3.64 -8.34 8.75
C LEU A 320 3.34 -8.80 10.19
N TYR A 321 2.59 -8.01 10.95
CA TYR A 321 2.12 -8.40 12.30
C TYR A 321 1.27 -9.67 12.24
N ALA A 322 0.34 -9.74 11.29
CA ALA A 322 -0.47 -10.93 11.09
C ALA A 322 0.38 -12.15 10.69
N LEU A 323 1.39 -11.99 9.84
CA LEU A 323 2.28 -13.09 9.46
C LEU A 323 3.05 -13.65 10.66
N MET A 324 3.59 -12.78 11.50
CA MET A 324 4.31 -13.14 12.73
C MET A 324 3.39 -13.57 13.89
N GLY A 325 2.08 -13.27 13.80
CA GLY A 325 1.12 -13.55 14.88
C GLY A 325 1.31 -12.65 16.10
N LEU A 326 1.69 -11.39 15.85
CA LEU A 326 1.91 -10.38 16.89
C LEU A 326 0.61 -9.60 17.17
N PRO A 327 0.41 -9.13 18.42
CA PRO A 327 -0.74 -8.30 18.73
C PRO A 327 -0.56 -6.88 18.15
N VAL A 328 -1.66 -6.24 17.77
CA VAL A 328 -1.67 -4.97 16.99
C VAL A 328 -1.12 -3.76 17.76
N ASP A 329 -1.08 -3.84 19.08
CA ASP A 329 -0.58 -2.84 20.01
C ASP A 329 0.91 -3.02 20.36
N LEU A 330 1.54 -4.11 19.91
CA LEU A 330 2.98 -4.29 20.06
C LEU A 330 3.73 -3.11 19.38
N PRO A 331 4.70 -2.46 20.05
CA PRO A 331 5.48 -1.40 19.44
C PRO A 331 6.24 -1.86 18.19
N PHE A 332 6.30 -1.01 17.16
CA PHE A 332 6.95 -1.36 15.89
C PHE A 332 8.44 -1.70 16.04
N LEU A 333 9.15 -1.01 16.92
CA LEU A 333 10.57 -1.32 17.18
C LEU A 333 10.74 -2.73 17.75
N GLU A 334 9.83 -3.16 18.63
CA GLU A 334 9.84 -4.53 19.17
C GLU A 334 9.45 -5.55 18.09
N ALA A 335 8.48 -5.23 17.23
CA ALA A 335 8.14 -6.06 16.09
C ALA A 335 9.32 -6.24 15.12
N VAL A 336 10.17 -5.22 14.91
CA VAL A 336 11.40 -5.34 14.10
C VAL A 336 12.37 -6.34 14.72
N LEU A 337 12.58 -6.29 16.04
CA LEU A 337 13.46 -7.23 16.74
C LEU A 337 12.94 -8.66 16.61
N LEU A 338 11.63 -8.87 16.87
CA LEU A 338 11.01 -10.19 16.72
C LEU A 338 11.06 -10.70 15.29
N ALA A 339 10.93 -9.83 14.28
CA ALA A 339 11.00 -10.23 12.88
C ALA A 339 12.33 -10.89 12.50
N ALA A 340 13.44 -10.50 13.14
CA ALA A 340 14.75 -11.11 12.94
C ALA A 340 14.86 -12.55 13.51
N ASP A 341 14.08 -12.85 14.56
CA ASP A 341 14.05 -14.18 15.19
C ASP A 341 13.16 -15.17 14.44
N HIS A 342 12.22 -14.67 13.63
CA HIS A 342 11.43 -15.51 12.73
C HIS A 342 12.31 -16.05 11.59
N ARG A 343 11.87 -17.17 10.98
CA ARG A 343 12.46 -17.68 9.74
C ARG A 343 11.50 -17.41 8.59
N TRP A 344 12.04 -16.90 7.50
CA TRP A 344 11.27 -16.44 6.35
C TRP A 344 11.66 -17.20 5.11
N LEU A 345 10.66 -17.76 4.43
CA LEU A 345 10.81 -18.36 3.12
C LEU A 345 10.00 -17.57 2.11
N ARG A 346 10.53 -17.50 0.91
CA ARG A 346 9.77 -17.25 -0.31
C ARG A 346 9.69 -18.56 -1.07
N PHE A 347 8.55 -18.81 -1.71
CA PHE A 347 8.43 -19.95 -2.61
C PHE A 347 7.77 -19.57 -3.93
N ILE A 348 7.98 -20.41 -4.93
CA ILE A 348 7.25 -20.42 -6.19
C ILE A 348 6.74 -21.85 -6.40
N ALA A 349 5.54 -21.98 -6.94
CA ALA A 349 4.95 -23.26 -7.32
C ALA A 349 4.28 -23.12 -8.69
N PHE A 350 4.33 -24.18 -9.48
CA PHE A 350 3.80 -24.20 -10.84
C PHE A 350 2.47 -24.93 -10.82
N THR A 351 1.40 -24.22 -10.47
CA THR A 351 0.03 -24.74 -10.35
C THR A 351 -0.92 -23.94 -11.22
N ASP A 352 -2.18 -24.34 -11.31
CA ASP A 352 -3.24 -23.52 -11.92
C ASP A 352 -3.57 -22.28 -11.09
N TRP A 353 -3.04 -22.20 -9.87
CA TRP A 353 -3.24 -21.05 -9.01
C TRP A 353 -2.30 -19.89 -9.34
N PHE A 354 -1.04 -20.19 -9.65
CA PHE A 354 -0.03 -19.20 -10.02
C PHE A 354 0.10 -19.10 -11.55
N HIS A 355 0.02 -17.88 -12.08
CA HIS A 355 0.04 -17.62 -13.53
C HIS A 355 1.43 -17.21 -14.04
N HIS A 356 2.30 -16.68 -13.18
CA HIS A 356 3.68 -16.27 -13.47
C HIS A 356 3.85 -15.24 -14.61
N ASP A 357 2.76 -14.66 -15.10
CA ASP A 357 2.72 -13.69 -16.19
C ASP A 357 2.71 -12.24 -15.69
N THR A 358 1.99 -12.01 -14.60
CA THR A 358 1.78 -10.74 -13.91
C THR A 358 2.67 -10.66 -12.66
N SER A 359 2.11 -10.79 -11.46
CA SER A 359 2.77 -10.72 -10.17
C SER A 359 2.24 -11.83 -9.27
N ASP A 360 3.14 -12.72 -8.85
CA ASP A 360 2.87 -13.75 -7.86
C ASP A 360 3.78 -13.55 -6.66
N VAL A 361 3.23 -13.71 -5.47
CA VAL A 361 4.00 -13.71 -4.23
C VAL A 361 3.56 -14.87 -3.36
N ALA A 362 4.53 -15.53 -2.73
CA ALA A 362 4.26 -16.59 -1.77
C ALA A 362 5.35 -16.63 -0.70
N PHE A 363 4.93 -16.59 0.55
CA PHE A 363 5.78 -16.55 1.72
C PHE A 363 5.36 -17.59 2.75
N ALA A 364 6.33 -18.11 3.47
CA ALA A 364 6.09 -18.87 4.68
C ALA A 364 6.94 -18.31 5.83
N VAL A 365 6.36 -18.28 7.02
CA VAL A 365 7.00 -17.75 8.23
C VAL A 365 6.94 -18.82 9.31
N LEU A 366 8.09 -19.18 9.87
CA LEU A 366 8.20 -20.03 11.04
C LEU A 366 8.51 -19.14 12.25
N ASP A 367 7.71 -19.29 13.29
CA ASP A 367 7.88 -18.52 14.51
C ASP A 367 9.14 -18.93 15.31
N PRO A 368 9.59 -18.10 16.28
CA PRO A 368 10.80 -18.39 17.06
C PRO A 368 10.71 -19.68 17.89
N THR A 369 9.50 -20.09 18.28
CA THR A 369 9.29 -21.38 18.98
C THR A 369 9.42 -22.59 18.06
N ARG A 370 9.41 -22.35 16.73
CA ARG A 370 9.49 -23.34 15.66
C ARG A 370 8.31 -24.30 15.65
N THR A 371 7.17 -23.87 16.19
CA THR A 371 5.94 -24.67 16.25
C THR A 371 4.79 -24.08 15.46
N ARG A 372 4.91 -22.83 15.00
CA ARG A 372 3.85 -22.15 14.25
C ARG A 372 4.35 -21.76 12.87
N VAL A 373 3.63 -22.18 11.84
CA VAL A 373 3.89 -21.84 10.45
C VAL A 373 2.75 -21.00 9.92
N THR A 374 3.07 -19.84 9.36
CA THR A 374 2.12 -19.01 8.62
C THR A 374 2.47 -19.07 7.14
N VAL A 375 1.47 -19.23 6.28
CA VAL A 375 1.65 -19.17 4.82
C VAL A 375 0.77 -18.06 4.26
N LEU A 376 1.32 -17.27 3.34
CA LEU A 376 0.61 -16.26 2.57
C LEU A 376 0.97 -16.43 1.09
N ALA A 377 -0.04 -16.54 0.24
CA ALA A 377 0.10 -16.51 -1.21
C ALA A 377 -0.87 -15.50 -1.82
N ALA A 378 -0.43 -14.74 -2.82
CA ALA A 378 -1.26 -13.83 -3.61
C ALA A 378 -0.84 -13.87 -5.08
N THR A 379 -1.81 -13.75 -5.98
CA THR A 379 -1.59 -13.64 -7.43
C THR A 379 -2.49 -12.57 -8.01
N ASP A 380 -1.94 -11.81 -8.94
CA ASP A 380 -2.64 -10.79 -9.71
C ASP A 380 -3.04 -11.29 -11.11
N GLY A 381 -2.83 -12.59 -11.37
CA GLY A 381 -3.26 -13.28 -12.58
C GLY A 381 -4.78 -13.49 -12.60
N GLY A 382 -5.39 -13.21 -13.74
CA GLY A 382 -6.82 -13.37 -13.96
C GLY A 382 -7.23 -14.84 -14.05
N VAL A 383 -8.38 -15.14 -13.46
CA VAL A 383 -9.21 -16.31 -13.80
C VAL A 383 -9.66 -16.12 -15.25
N GLU A 384 -9.33 -17.07 -16.14
CA GLU A 384 -9.95 -17.16 -17.48
C GLU A 384 -11.46 -17.37 -17.38
#